data_AF-A0A543EWD0-F1
#
_entry.id   AF-A0A543EWD0-F1
#
_cell.length_a   1.000
_cell.length_b   1.000
_cell.length_c   1.000
_cell.angle_alpha   90.00
_cell.angle_beta   90.00
_cell.angle_gamma   90.00
#
_symmetry.space_group_name_H-M   'P 1'
#
loop_
_entity.id
_entity.type
_entity.pdbx_description
1 polymer ?
#
loop_
_entity_poly.entity_id
_entity_poly.type
_entity_poly.pdbx_seq_one_letter_code
_entity_poly.pdbx_strand_id
1 'polypeptide(L)'
;MEFSERGRRTREKPCRTKEQIDRLNKLSKDSRSLLEQLADRLPPEALAQYRTFSDVGEWGELVDGLCASLVKRRIPVTAAERDSLAELMAMFENREDYAYLSDPERVLPQLTVVPM
;
A
#
# COMPACT_ATOMS: atom_id res chain seq x y z
N MET A 1 -22.15 51.47 -5.16
CA MET A 1 -20.82 50.85 -5.06
C MET A 1 -20.82 50.01 -3.79
N GLU A 2 -21.33 48.77 -3.83
CA GLU A 2 -21.23 47.86 -2.67
C GLU A 2 -21.03 46.43 -3.17
N PHE A 3 -19.76 46.07 -3.33
CA PHE A 3 -19.31 44.69 -3.40
C PHE A 3 -18.95 44.28 -1.97
N SER A 4 -19.52 43.20 -1.46
CA SER A 4 -18.80 42.11 -0.77
C SER A 4 -19.58 41.52 0.40
N GLU A 5 -20.40 40.52 0.10
CA GLU A 5 -20.58 39.38 1.00
C GLU A 5 -20.07 38.13 0.28
N ARG A 6 -18.73 38.04 0.15
CA ARG A 6 -18.11 36.77 -0.23
C ARG A 6 -18.12 35.88 1.00
N GLY A 7 -19.09 34.96 1.01
CA GLY A 7 -19.18 33.86 1.96
C GLY A 7 -17.83 33.18 2.11
N ARG A 8 -17.22 33.34 3.29
CA ARG A 8 -16.08 32.51 3.70
C ARG A 8 -16.65 31.13 3.98
N ARG A 9 -16.75 30.29 2.95
CA ARG A 9 -16.78 28.84 3.14
C ARG A 9 -15.46 28.50 3.84
N THR A 10 -15.51 28.35 5.16
CA THR A 10 -14.51 27.59 5.89
C THR A 10 -14.41 26.24 5.20
N ARG A 11 -13.33 26.03 4.45
CA ARG A 11 -12.92 24.68 4.06
C ARG A 11 -12.62 23.98 5.38
N GLU A 12 -13.61 23.27 5.90
CA GLU A 12 -13.40 22.26 6.92
C GLU A 12 -12.35 21.32 6.34
N LYS A 13 -11.09 21.49 6.75
CA LYS A 13 -10.08 20.46 6.55
C LYS A 13 -10.68 19.24 7.25
N PRO A 14 -10.99 18.13 6.56
CA PRO A 14 -11.52 16.97 7.24
C PRO A 14 -10.49 16.58 8.30
N CYS A 15 -10.83 16.84 9.56
CA CYS A 15 -10.06 16.35 10.68
C CYS A 15 -10.07 14.84 10.52
N ARG A 16 -8.93 14.24 10.11
CA ARG A 16 -8.83 12.78 10.03
C ARG A 16 -9.32 12.22 11.35
N THR A 17 -10.39 11.43 11.30
CA THR A 17 -10.94 10.77 12.49
C THR A 17 -9.87 9.86 13.10
N LYS A 18 -9.96 9.59 14.40
CA LYS A 18 -9.01 8.70 15.09
C LYS A 18 -8.89 7.34 14.39
N GLU A 19 -9.99 6.82 13.83
CA GLU A 19 -10.01 5.63 12.99
C GLU A 19 -9.23 5.77 11.68
N GLN A 20 -9.27 6.92 11.01
CA GLN A 20 -8.45 7.14 9.81
C GLN A 20 -6.97 7.18 10.15
N ILE A 21 -6.60 7.80 11.28
CA ILE A 21 -5.21 7.83 11.75
C ILE A 21 -4.74 6.42 12.13
N ASP A 22 -5.57 5.66 12.84
CA ASP A 22 -5.28 4.27 13.21
C ASP A 22 -5.10 3.38 11.97
N ARG A 23 -5.99 3.50 10.99
CA ARG A 23 -5.91 2.80 9.70
C ARG A 23 -4.63 3.16 8.95
N LEU A 24 -4.25 4.44 8.89
CA LEU A 24 -2.98 4.86 8.27
C LEU A 24 -1.77 4.28 9.01
N ASN A 25 -1.76 4.33 10.35
CA ASN A 25 -0.67 3.77 11.15
C ASN A 25 -0.57 2.26 10.97
N LYS A 26 -1.70 1.55 10.93
CA LYS A 26 -1.77 0.12 10.65
C LYS A 26 -1.21 -0.19 9.26
N LEU A 27 -1.65 0.53 8.23
CA LEU A 27 -1.18 0.35 6.86
C LEU A 27 0.33 0.62 6.71
N SER A 28 0.85 1.67 7.36
CA SER A 28 2.28 1.95 7.39
C SER A 28 3.07 0.84 8.09
N LYS A 29 2.58 0.35 9.24
CA LYS A 29 3.23 -0.72 10.00
C LYS A 29 3.21 -2.06 9.26
N ASP A 30 2.06 -2.43 8.71
CA ASP A 30 1.85 -3.71 8.03
C ASP A 30 2.63 -3.74 6.71
N SER A 31 2.62 -2.64 5.94
CA SER A 31 3.40 -2.53 4.69
C SER A 31 4.91 -2.62 4.97
N ARG A 32 5.41 -1.94 6.00
CA ARG A 32 6.81 -2.02 6.42
C ARG A 32 7.18 -3.41 6.92
N SER A 33 6.33 -4.03 7.72
CA SER A 33 6.61 -5.37 8.26
C SER A 33 6.69 -6.41 7.14
N LEU A 34 5.75 -6.35 6.17
CA LEU A 34 5.77 -7.22 5.00
C LEU A 34 7.00 -6.96 4.12
N LEU A 35 7.39 -5.69 3.93
CA LEU A 35 8.60 -5.34 3.20
C LEU A 35 9.85 -5.93 3.87
N GLU A 36 9.98 -5.84 5.19
CA GLU A 36 11.12 -6.39 5.93
C GLU A 36 11.13 -7.93 5.93
N GLN A 37 9.97 -8.59 5.92
CA GLN A 37 9.90 -10.06 5.75
C GLN A 37 10.38 -10.49 4.36
N LEU A 38 10.01 -9.73 3.33
CA LEU A 38 10.41 -10.01 1.94
C LEU A 38 11.80 -9.45 1.61
N ALA A 39 12.40 -8.67 2.49
CA ALA A 39 13.65 -7.95 2.25
C ALA A 39 14.82 -8.88 1.91
N ASP A 40 14.85 -10.06 2.53
CA ASP A 40 15.87 -11.08 2.28
C ASP A 40 15.80 -11.66 0.87
N ARG A 41 14.60 -11.66 0.26
CA ARG A 41 14.32 -12.25 -1.06
C ARG A 41 14.25 -11.21 -2.18
N LEU A 42 14.14 -9.93 -1.81
CA LEU A 42 14.04 -8.82 -2.75
C LEU A 42 15.43 -8.32 -3.17
N PRO A 43 15.58 -7.82 -4.40
CA PRO A 43 16.82 -7.18 -4.81
C PRO A 43 17.03 -5.89 -3.98
N PRO A 44 18.28 -5.58 -3.57
CA PRO A 44 18.58 -4.46 -2.68
C PRO A 44 18.20 -3.10 -3.28
N GLU A 45 18.24 -2.97 -4.61
CA GLU A 45 17.83 -1.75 -5.33
C GLU A 45 16.33 -1.48 -5.19
N ALA A 46 15.49 -2.50 -5.39
CA ALA A 46 14.04 -2.34 -5.21
C ALA A 46 13.68 -2.14 -3.73
N LEU A 47 14.38 -2.83 -2.82
CA LEU A 47 14.21 -2.65 -1.39
C LEU A 47 14.45 -1.19 -0.96
N ALA A 48 15.54 -0.59 -1.42
CA ALA A 48 15.85 0.80 -1.14
C ALA A 48 14.73 1.73 -1.63
N GLN A 49 14.22 1.47 -2.84
CA GLN A 49 13.12 2.24 -3.42
C GLN A 49 11.81 2.10 -2.62
N TYR A 50 11.45 0.88 -2.20
CA TYR A 50 10.27 0.63 -1.38
C TYR A 50 10.38 1.26 0.01
N ARG A 51 11.59 1.27 0.60
CA ARG A 51 11.82 1.98 1.86
C ARG A 51 11.62 3.48 1.69
N THR A 52 12.06 4.07 0.59
CA THR A 52 11.76 5.48 0.28
C THR A 52 10.26 5.73 0.18
N PHE A 53 9.50 4.90 -0.54
CA PHE A 53 8.05 5.03 -0.64
C PHE A 53 7.34 4.90 0.72
N SER A 54 7.79 3.98 1.58
CA SER A 54 7.29 3.85 2.96
C SER A 54 7.53 5.12 3.79
N ASP A 55 8.66 5.79 3.58
CA ASP A 55 9.07 6.98 4.33
C ASP A 55 8.28 8.24 3.91
N VAL A 56 8.06 8.41 2.61
CA VAL A 56 7.28 9.55 2.06
C VAL A 56 5.77 9.35 2.13
N GLY A 57 5.29 8.16 2.52
CA GLY A 57 3.87 7.83 2.63
C GLY A 57 3.20 7.39 1.33
N GLU A 58 4.00 7.02 0.32
CA GLU A 58 3.55 6.48 -0.97
C GLU A 58 3.28 4.97 -0.85
N TRP A 59 2.43 4.57 0.09
CA TRP A 59 2.20 3.16 0.38
C TRP A 59 1.51 2.42 -0.77
N GLY A 60 0.69 3.10 -1.57
CA GLY A 60 0.09 2.49 -2.76
C GLY A 60 1.16 2.05 -3.75
N GLU A 61 2.11 2.94 -4.04
CA GLU A 61 3.21 2.66 -4.98
C GLU A 61 4.20 1.62 -4.45
N LEU A 62 4.44 1.62 -3.14
CA LEU A 62 5.16 0.55 -2.47
C LEU A 62 4.50 -0.81 -2.72
N VAL A 63 3.20 -0.91 -2.47
CA VAL A 63 2.47 -2.19 -2.51
C VAL A 63 2.26 -2.65 -3.95
N ASP A 64 1.96 -1.75 -4.88
CA ASP A 64 1.89 -2.08 -6.30
C ASP A 64 3.25 -2.58 -6.83
N GLY A 65 4.33 -1.83 -6.55
CA GLY A 65 5.68 -2.22 -6.93
C GLY A 65 6.12 -3.54 -6.29
N LEU A 66 5.74 -3.77 -5.04
CA LEU A 66 5.97 -5.03 -4.33
C LEU A 66 5.25 -6.18 -5.04
N CYS A 67 3.94 -6.05 -5.29
CA CYS A 67 3.15 -7.04 -6.05
C CYS A 67 3.77 -7.30 -7.44
N ALA A 68 4.13 -6.26 -8.17
CA ALA A 68 4.77 -6.35 -9.47
C ALA A 68 6.08 -7.14 -9.39
N SER A 69 6.90 -6.88 -8.35
CA SER A 69 8.15 -7.61 -8.14
C SER A 69 7.93 -9.06 -7.79
N LEU A 70 7.00 -9.36 -6.88
CA LEU A 70 6.68 -10.73 -6.50
C LEU A 70 6.19 -11.54 -7.71
N VAL A 71 5.30 -10.97 -8.52
CA VAL A 71 4.75 -11.62 -9.73
C VAL A 71 5.80 -11.74 -10.83
N LYS A 72 6.47 -10.65 -11.21
CA LYS A 72 7.43 -10.64 -12.34
C LYS A 72 8.67 -11.48 -12.05
N ARG A 73 9.16 -11.45 -10.81
CA ARG A 73 10.35 -12.21 -10.40
C ARG A 73 10.02 -13.58 -9.84
N ARG A 74 8.73 -13.93 -9.71
CA ARG A 74 8.23 -15.18 -9.11
C ARG A 74 8.87 -15.47 -7.74
N ILE A 75 9.02 -14.42 -6.92
CA ILE A 75 9.62 -14.55 -5.60
C ILE A 75 8.70 -15.46 -4.76
N PRO A 76 9.25 -16.52 -4.13
CA PRO A 76 8.46 -17.39 -3.28
C PRO A 76 7.98 -16.62 -2.06
N VAL A 77 6.68 -16.70 -1.79
CA VAL A 77 6.01 -16.17 -0.61
C VAL A 77 5.28 -17.30 0.10
N THR A 78 5.15 -17.21 1.41
CA THR A 78 4.36 -18.14 2.22
C THR A 78 2.88 -17.79 2.12
N ALA A 79 2.01 -18.73 2.50
CA ALA A 79 0.57 -18.47 2.58
C ALA A 79 0.26 -17.27 3.51
N ALA A 80 0.95 -17.17 4.65
CA ALA A 80 0.80 -16.07 5.60
C ALA A 80 1.19 -14.70 5.00
N GLU A 81 2.28 -14.64 4.23
CA GLU A 81 2.71 -13.41 3.54
C GLU A 81 1.69 -13.00 2.46
N ARG A 82 1.15 -13.97 1.71
CA ARG A 82 0.09 -13.73 0.73
C ARG A 82 -1.18 -13.19 1.40
N ASP A 83 -1.62 -13.81 2.49
CA ASP A 83 -2.83 -13.39 3.20
C ASP A 83 -2.64 -12.00 3.83
N SER A 84 -1.47 -11.72 4.39
CA SER A 84 -1.09 -10.39 4.88
C SER A 84 -1.12 -9.33 3.78
N LEU A 85 -0.61 -9.66 2.58
CA LEU A 85 -0.69 -8.79 1.41
C LEU A 85 -2.15 -8.56 0.98
N ALA A 86 -2.99 -9.61 0.99
CA ALA A 86 -4.41 -9.49 0.67
C ALA A 86 -5.15 -8.57 1.65
N GLU A 87 -4.89 -8.70 2.96
CA GLU A 87 -5.43 -7.80 3.98
C GLU A 87 -4.95 -6.36 3.76
N LEU A 88 -3.69 -6.18 3.40
CA LEU A 88 -3.13 -4.87 3.11
C LEU A 88 -3.80 -4.23 1.89
N MET A 89 -3.95 -4.98 0.80
CA MET A 89 -4.68 -4.55 -0.40
C MET A 89 -6.12 -4.18 -0.05
N ALA A 90 -6.81 -4.97 0.79
CA ALA A 90 -8.17 -4.69 1.24
C ALA A 90 -8.31 -3.33 1.96
N MET A 91 -7.24 -2.85 2.62
CA MET A 91 -7.22 -1.54 3.28
C MET A 91 -7.18 -0.35 2.32
N PHE A 92 -6.76 -0.53 1.05
CA PHE A 92 -6.78 0.54 0.06
C PHE A 92 -8.17 0.67 -0.57
N GLU A 93 -8.74 1.88 -0.52
CA GLU A 93 -10.05 2.19 -1.10
C GLU A 93 -9.94 2.61 -2.57
N ASN A 94 -8.94 3.42 -2.91
CA ASN A 94 -8.62 3.82 -4.29
C ASN A 94 -7.46 2.99 -4.83
N ARG A 95 -7.80 1.85 -5.42
CA ARG A 95 -6.86 0.89 -6.03
C ARG A 95 -6.90 0.90 -7.55
N GLU A 96 -7.82 1.66 -8.14
CA GLU A 96 -8.12 1.69 -9.58
C GLU A 96 -6.99 2.31 -10.41
N ASP A 97 -6.18 3.19 -9.80
CA ASP A 97 -5.02 3.81 -10.44
C ASP A 97 -3.79 2.87 -10.55
N TYR A 98 -3.84 1.70 -9.90
CA TYR A 98 -2.70 0.79 -9.78
C TYR A 98 -2.91 -0.52 -10.55
N ALA A 99 -1.88 -0.99 -11.25
CA ALA A 99 -1.99 -2.13 -12.16
C ALA A 99 -2.11 -3.50 -11.46
N TYR A 100 -1.51 -3.64 -10.28
CA TYR A 100 -1.54 -4.86 -9.48
C TYR A 100 -2.44 -4.72 -8.25
N LEU A 101 -2.59 -3.50 -7.73
CA LEU A 101 -3.47 -3.22 -6.59
C LEU A 101 -4.96 -3.23 -6.95
N SER A 102 -5.32 -2.98 -8.22
CA SER A 102 -6.73 -2.98 -8.69
C SER A 102 -7.42 -4.33 -8.52
N ASP A 103 -6.69 -5.43 -8.74
CA ASP A 103 -7.25 -6.78 -8.84
C ASP A 103 -6.49 -7.78 -7.94
N PRO A 104 -6.71 -7.75 -6.60
CA PRO A 104 -6.10 -8.72 -5.68
C PRO A 104 -6.45 -10.16 -6.07
N GLU A 105 -7.68 -10.44 -6.47
CA GLU A 105 -8.09 -11.80 -6.90
C GLU A 105 -7.35 -12.30 -8.14
N ARG A 106 -6.81 -11.38 -8.96
CA ARG A 106 -5.98 -11.72 -10.11
C ARG A 106 -4.51 -11.84 -9.72
N VAL A 107 -4.03 -11.01 -8.79
CA VAL A 107 -2.61 -10.96 -8.40
C VAL A 107 -2.24 -12.05 -7.41
N LEU A 108 -3.05 -12.28 -6.37
CA LEU A 108 -2.81 -13.29 -5.34
C LEU A 108 -2.57 -14.71 -5.90
N PRO A 109 -3.30 -15.22 -6.90
CA PRO A 109 -3.02 -16.54 -7.48
C PRO A 109 -1.79 -16.55 -8.42
N GLN A 110 -1.31 -15.39 -8.87
CA GLN A 110 -0.07 -15.29 -9.66
C GLN A 110 1.19 -15.35 -8.79
N LEU A 111 1.04 -15.18 -7.47
CA LEU A 111 2.15 -15.28 -6.52
C LEU A 111 2.60 -16.73 -6.39
N THR A 112 3.92 -16.92 -6.32
CA THR A 112 4.51 -18.23 -6.05
C THR A 112 4.37 -18.56 -4.57
N VAL A 113 3.24 -19.16 -4.19
CA VAL A 113 2.99 -19.55 -2.79
C VAL A 113 3.69 -20.88 -2.49
N VAL A 114 4.63 -20.87 -1.55
CA VAL A 114 5.28 -22.09 -1.04
C VAL A 114 4.63 -22.52 0.28
N PRO A 115 4.26 -23.81 0.43
CA PRO A 115 3.89 -24.34 1.73
C PRO A 115 5.15 -24.34 2.60
N MET A 116 5.09 -23.63 3.73
CA MET A 116 6.17 -23.63 4.72
C MET A 116 6.11 -24.89 5.57
#